data_AF-A0AB35YE16-F1
#
_entry.id   AF-A0AB35YE16-F1
#
_cell.length_a   1.000
_cell.length_b   1.000
_cell.length_c   1.000
_cell.angle_alpha   90.00
_cell.angle_beta   90.00
_cell.angle_gamma   90.00
#
_symmetry.space_group_name_H-M   'P 1'
#
loop_
_entity.id
_entity.type
_entity.pdbx_description
1 polymer ?
#
loop_
_entity_poly.entity_id
_entity_poly.type
_entity_poly.pdbx_seq_one_letter_code
_entity_poly.pdbx_strand_id
1 'polypeptide(L)'
;MFLNINMRNSNGKIYWNIFLGMEYERGLFKFEWSPKFLPHILNLKEKYITNNLTITSKFKSSFTWTLYDFMKGHYGYWHKEMSKVDLLKLFSVEGVSSYKDSAQFKRGVLDVAIREINQYTELEAWYVEKKKGRAIVGFDLHWSVASKQETAATENQLKEITTIIDAVEADMWNYLEELGEMDLEKLHLMNIIQ
;
A
#
# COMPACT_ATOMS: atom_id res chain seq x y z
N MET A 1 10.15 31.54 4.34
CA MET A 1 10.08 31.75 2.88
C MET A 1 10.11 30.37 2.23
N PHE A 2 8.95 29.75 2.02
CA PHE A 2 8.89 28.39 1.46
C PHE A 2 8.73 28.49 -0.06
N LEU A 3 9.80 28.12 -0.77
CA LEU A 3 9.86 28.09 -2.22
C LEU A 3 9.05 26.90 -2.75
N ASN A 4 7.91 27.19 -3.39
CA ASN A 4 7.14 26.20 -4.14
C ASN A 4 7.87 25.87 -5.47
N ILE A 5 8.84 24.96 -5.43
CA ILE A 5 9.55 24.51 -6.64
C ILE A 5 8.87 23.25 -7.16
N ASN A 6 7.96 23.43 -8.13
CA ASN A 6 7.62 22.34 -9.05
C ASN A 6 8.87 22.02 -9.88
N MET A 7 9.56 20.93 -9.58
CA MET A 7 10.73 20.52 -10.35
C MET A 7 10.26 19.91 -11.69
N ARG A 8 10.33 20.71 -12.77
CA ARG A 8 10.26 20.19 -14.14
C ARG A 8 11.65 19.69 -14.56
N ASN A 9 11.73 18.40 -14.86
CA ASN A 9 12.89 17.82 -15.55
C ASN A 9 12.83 18.18 -17.05
N SER A 10 13.99 18.24 -17.71
CA SER A 10 14.18 18.57 -19.15
C SER A 10 13.36 17.73 -20.14
N ASN A 11 12.78 16.61 -19.71
CA ASN A 11 12.00 15.66 -20.49
C ASN A 11 10.48 15.81 -20.26
N GLY A 12 10.03 16.90 -19.64
CA GLY A 12 8.60 17.22 -19.50
C GLY A 12 7.83 16.42 -18.44
N LYS A 13 8.52 15.60 -17.61
CA LYS A 13 7.89 14.92 -16.47
C LYS A 13 7.63 15.90 -15.34
N ILE A 14 6.40 15.88 -14.82
CA ILE A 14 5.95 16.68 -13.68
C ILE A 14 6.07 15.80 -12.43
N TYR A 15 6.87 16.25 -11.45
CA TYR A 15 6.93 15.63 -10.14
C TYR A 15 6.05 16.42 -9.18
N TRP A 16 5.16 15.72 -8.48
CA TRP A 16 4.34 16.30 -7.43
C TRP A 16 5.05 16.10 -6.09
N ASN A 17 5.33 17.19 -5.38
CA ASN A 17 5.82 17.10 -4.01
C ASN A 17 4.66 16.71 -3.10
N ILE A 18 4.82 15.59 -2.39
CA ILE A 18 3.85 15.10 -1.41
C ILE A 18 3.90 15.98 -0.15
N PHE A 19 5.10 16.40 0.25
CA PHE A 19 5.35 17.30 1.37
C PHE A 19 5.87 18.66 0.87
N LEU A 20 5.33 19.75 1.42
CA LEU A 20 5.83 21.12 1.23
C LEU A 20 7.05 21.40 2.11
N GLY A 21 7.14 20.72 3.25
CA GLY A 21 8.19 20.90 4.22
C GLY A 21 8.32 19.71 5.15
N MET A 22 9.50 19.55 5.73
CA MET A 22 9.76 18.62 6.82
C MET A 22 10.63 19.30 7.87
N GLU A 23 10.30 19.11 9.14
CA GLU A 23 11.06 19.63 10.27
C GLU A 23 11.34 18.47 11.24
N TYR A 24 12.53 18.46 11.81
CA TYR A 24 12.91 17.51 12.84
C TYR A 24 13.37 18.26 14.08
N GLU A 25 12.70 18.04 15.20
CA GLU A 25 13.11 18.58 16.49
C GLU A 25 12.92 17.53 17.59
N ARG A 26 14.02 17.23 18.31
CA ARG A 26 14.03 16.34 19.51
C ARG A 26 13.33 14.99 19.32
N GLY A 27 13.56 14.32 18.18
CA GLY A 27 12.96 13.01 17.91
C GLY A 27 11.57 13.06 17.28
N LEU A 28 10.98 14.25 17.14
CA LEU A 28 9.70 14.44 16.47
C LEU A 28 9.93 14.91 15.04
N PHE A 29 9.36 14.17 14.09
CA PHE A 29 9.25 14.62 12.71
C PHE A 29 7.90 15.32 12.51
N LYS A 30 7.94 16.54 11.97
CA LYS A 30 6.76 17.26 11.48
C LYS A 30 6.84 17.32 9.97
N PHE A 31 5.73 17.03 9.30
CA PHE A 31 5.62 17.08 7.85
C PHE A 31 4.50 18.05 7.49
N GLU A 32 4.77 18.95 6.55
CA GLU A 32 3.77 19.84 5.97
C GLU A 32 3.29 19.23 4.66
N TRP A 33 2.01 18.85 4.59
CA TRP A 33 1.45 18.19 3.41
C TRP A 33 1.14 19.17 2.29
N SER A 34 1.29 18.72 1.05
CA SER A 34 0.82 19.47 -0.12
C SER A 34 -0.71 19.47 -0.18
N PRO A 35 -1.37 20.65 -0.28
CA PRO A 35 -2.83 20.76 -0.24
C PRO A 35 -3.55 19.99 -1.34
N LYS A 36 -2.87 19.77 -2.47
CA LYS A 36 -3.38 18.98 -3.60
C LYS A 36 -3.56 17.50 -3.27
N PHE A 37 -2.89 17.00 -2.23
CA PHE A 37 -2.99 15.61 -1.79
C PHE A 37 -4.06 15.37 -0.72
N LEU A 38 -4.57 16.42 -0.06
CA LEU A 38 -5.58 16.30 1.01
C LEU A 38 -6.83 15.51 0.59
N PRO A 39 -7.45 15.75 -0.60
CA PRO A 39 -8.64 15.00 -1.00
C PRO A 39 -8.38 13.51 -1.23
N HIS A 40 -7.15 13.17 -1.63
CA HIS A 40 -6.75 11.79 -1.87
C HIS A 40 -6.50 11.04 -0.55
N ILE A 41 -5.97 11.72 0.47
CA ILE A 41 -5.80 11.16 1.81
C ILE A 41 -7.16 10.83 2.44
N LEU A 42 -8.17 11.70 2.24
CA LEU A 42 -9.54 11.47 2.73
C LEU A 42 -10.21 10.26 2.09
N ASN A 43 -10.01 10.03 0.79
CA ASN A 43 -10.52 8.83 0.12
C ASN A 43 -9.73 7.55 0.49
N LEU A 44 -8.46 7.70 0.93
CA LEU A 44 -7.65 6.61 1.46
C LEU A 44 -8.11 6.20 2.88
N LYS A 45 -8.58 7.17 3.69
CA LYS A 45 -9.11 6.99 5.07
C LYS A 45 -10.07 5.82 5.18
N GLU A 46 -11.13 5.77 4.36
CA GLU A 46 -12.18 4.75 4.48
C GLU A 46 -11.75 3.35 4.03
N LYS A 47 -10.72 3.23 3.18
CA LYS A 47 -10.30 1.95 2.59
C LYS A 47 -9.09 1.32 3.27
N TYR A 48 -8.17 2.14 3.80
CA TYR A 48 -6.94 1.69 4.44
C TYR A 48 -7.09 1.37 5.93
N ILE A 49 -7.90 2.17 6.66
CA ILE A 49 -8.05 2.03 8.11
C ILE A 49 -8.74 0.72 8.49
N THR A 50 -9.66 0.24 7.64
CA THR A 50 -10.47 -0.95 7.89
C THR A 50 -9.66 -2.26 7.75
N ASN A 51 -8.48 -2.24 7.14
CA ASN A 51 -7.76 -3.47 6.74
C ASN A 51 -6.24 -3.40 6.95
N ASN A 52 -5.76 -3.43 8.20
CA ASN A 52 -4.45 -4.01 8.55
C ASN A 52 -3.17 -3.14 8.54
N LEU A 53 -3.11 -1.96 9.16
CA LEU A 53 -1.78 -1.40 9.49
C LEU A 53 -1.06 -2.25 10.57
N THR A 54 -1.82 -2.79 11.54
CA THR A 54 -1.30 -3.63 12.64
C THR A 54 -0.88 -5.03 12.21
N ILE A 55 -1.52 -5.58 11.19
CA ILE A 55 -1.20 -6.92 10.68
C ILE A 55 -0.08 -6.83 9.64
N THR A 56 -0.13 -5.83 8.73
CA THR A 56 0.94 -5.67 7.74
C THR A 56 2.26 -5.24 8.38
N SER A 57 2.25 -4.57 9.54
CA SER A 57 3.48 -4.29 10.31
C SER A 57 4.16 -5.54 10.88
N LYS A 58 3.46 -6.68 10.95
CA LYS A 58 4.04 -7.97 11.36
C LYS A 58 4.79 -8.67 10.24
N PHE A 59 4.64 -8.22 9.00
CA PHE A 59 5.36 -8.79 7.86
C PHE A 59 6.85 -8.47 7.99
N LYS A 60 7.69 -9.51 7.93
CA LYS A 60 9.15 -9.33 7.95
C LYS A 60 9.71 -9.20 6.54
N SER A 61 8.97 -9.67 5.54
CA SER A 61 9.37 -9.63 4.14
C SER A 61 8.58 -8.57 3.38
N SER A 62 9.29 -7.73 2.63
CA SER A 62 8.66 -6.80 1.67
C SER A 62 7.83 -7.53 0.61
N PHE A 63 8.24 -8.76 0.25
CA PHE A 63 7.49 -9.59 -0.69
C PHE A 63 6.11 -9.98 -0.16
N THR A 64 5.95 -10.13 1.16
CA THR A 64 4.65 -10.39 1.78
C THR A 64 3.71 -9.22 1.55
N TRP A 65 4.21 -8.00 1.76
CA TRP A 65 3.42 -6.79 1.54
C TRP A 65 2.97 -6.68 0.09
N THR A 66 3.89 -6.87 -0.87
CA THR A 66 3.58 -6.86 -2.31
C THR A 66 2.54 -7.91 -2.69
N LEU A 67 2.64 -9.14 -2.20
CA LEU A 67 1.71 -10.21 -2.55
C LEU A 67 0.33 -9.99 -1.92
N TYR A 68 0.30 -9.51 -0.68
CA TYR A 68 -0.96 -9.18 0.01
C TYR A 68 -1.69 -8.03 -0.68
N ASP A 69 -0.99 -6.95 -1.03
CA ASP A 69 -1.56 -5.82 -1.78
C ASP A 69 -2.07 -6.26 -3.15
N PHE A 70 -1.31 -7.11 -3.86
CA PHE A 70 -1.75 -7.70 -5.12
C PHE A 70 -3.06 -8.49 -4.98
N MET A 71 -3.19 -9.35 -3.96
CA MET A 71 -4.41 -10.13 -3.72
C MET A 71 -5.61 -9.25 -3.36
N LYS A 72 -5.40 -8.25 -2.49
CA LYS A 72 -6.43 -7.26 -2.12
C LYS A 72 -6.85 -6.40 -3.31
N GLY A 73 -5.94 -6.02 -4.19
CA GLY A 73 -6.25 -5.30 -5.44
C GLY A 73 -7.14 -6.11 -6.39
N HIS A 74 -7.23 -7.43 -6.21
CA HIS A 74 -8.08 -8.34 -6.98
C HIS A 74 -9.26 -8.85 -6.14
N TYR A 75 -9.93 -7.95 -5.41
CA TYR A 75 -11.17 -8.29 -4.69
C TYR A 75 -12.21 -8.93 -5.62
N GLY A 76 -12.79 -10.05 -5.20
CA GLY A 76 -13.78 -10.82 -5.99
C GLY A 76 -13.21 -11.94 -6.86
N TYR A 77 -11.89 -12.04 -6.97
CA TYR A 77 -11.21 -13.19 -7.57
C TYR A 77 -10.78 -14.18 -6.47
N TRP A 78 -10.84 -15.48 -6.76
CA TRP A 78 -10.34 -16.55 -5.89
C TRP A 78 -9.02 -17.16 -6.38
N HIS A 79 -8.59 -16.76 -7.59
CA HIS A 79 -7.29 -17.14 -8.14
C HIS A 79 -6.85 -16.24 -9.29
N LYS A 80 -5.55 -16.30 -9.62
CA LYS A 80 -4.92 -15.62 -10.74
C LYS A 80 -3.70 -16.40 -11.23
N GLU A 81 -3.75 -16.77 -12.51
CA GLU A 81 -2.59 -17.33 -13.20
C GLU A 81 -1.59 -16.23 -13.59
N MET A 82 -0.33 -16.41 -13.21
CA MET A 82 0.76 -15.49 -13.48
C MET A 82 1.95 -16.25 -14.06
N SER A 83 2.57 -15.69 -15.11
CA SER A 83 3.83 -16.25 -15.61
C SER A 83 4.94 -16.02 -14.58
N LYS A 84 5.99 -16.85 -14.63
CA LYS A 84 7.17 -16.66 -13.76
C LYS A 84 7.79 -15.27 -13.98
N VAL A 85 7.82 -14.81 -15.23
CA VAL A 85 8.38 -13.49 -15.57
C VAL A 85 7.56 -12.38 -14.94
N ASP A 86 6.24 -12.47 -14.97
CA ASP A 86 5.36 -11.45 -14.40
C ASP A 86 5.46 -11.41 -12.87
N LEU A 87 5.63 -12.57 -12.22
CA LEU A 87 5.89 -12.60 -10.78
C LEU A 87 7.24 -12.02 -10.40
N LEU A 88 8.29 -12.29 -11.17
CA LEU A 88 9.59 -11.67 -10.94
C LEU A 88 9.49 -10.13 -11.02
N LYS A 89 8.72 -9.61 -11.98
CA LYS A 89 8.44 -8.17 -12.10
C LYS A 89 7.58 -7.63 -10.96
N LEU A 90 6.53 -8.36 -10.57
CA LEU A 90 5.67 -7.99 -9.45
C LEU A 90 6.50 -7.75 -8.19
N PHE A 91 7.47 -8.63 -7.92
CA PHE A 91 8.37 -8.51 -6.77
C PHE A 91 9.63 -7.66 -7.04
N SER A 92 9.77 -7.08 -8.23
CA SER A 92 10.94 -6.27 -8.64
C SER A 92 12.29 -7.02 -8.50
N VAL A 93 12.31 -8.30 -8.86
CA VAL A 93 13.47 -9.19 -8.71
C VAL A 93 13.94 -9.84 -10.02
N GLU A 94 13.43 -9.39 -11.17
CA GLU A 94 13.78 -9.92 -12.49
C GLU A 94 15.28 -9.83 -12.84
N GLY A 95 16.00 -8.87 -12.22
CA GLY A 95 17.45 -8.70 -12.37
C GLY A 95 18.30 -9.60 -11.46
N VAL A 96 17.70 -10.28 -10.49
CA VAL A 96 18.43 -11.04 -9.46
C VAL A 96 18.71 -12.45 -9.97
N SER A 97 19.99 -12.80 -10.11
CA SER A 97 20.42 -14.08 -10.70
C SER A 97 19.96 -15.30 -9.90
N SER A 98 19.94 -15.23 -8.56
CA SER A 98 19.49 -16.34 -7.71
C SER A 98 18.04 -16.72 -7.94
N TYR A 99 17.17 -15.75 -8.23
CA TYR A 99 15.74 -15.98 -8.46
C TYR A 99 15.41 -16.38 -9.91
N LYS A 100 16.41 -16.45 -10.80
CA LYS A 100 16.27 -17.17 -12.07
C LYS A 100 16.05 -18.66 -11.84
N ASP A 101 16.55 -19.21 -10.75
CA ASP A 101 16.19 -20.57 -10.34
C ASP A 101 14.80 -20.59 -9.67
N SER A 102 13.93 -21.47 -10.14
CA SER A 102 12.54 -21.53 -9.63
C SER A 102 12.47 -22.04 -8.20
N ALA A 103 13.38 -22.92 -7.76
CA ALA A 103 13.36 -23.41 -6.38
C ALA A 103 13.78 -22.33 -5.39
N GLN A 104 14.80 -21.54 -5.74
CA GLN A 104 15.22 -20.38 -4.95
C GLN A 104 14.15 -19.30 -4.91
N PHE A 105 13.52 -18.99 -6.04
CA PHE A 105 12.41 -18.03 -6.09
C PHE A 105 11.25 -18.46 -5.19
N LYS A 106 10.82 -19.72 -5.22
CA LYS A 106 9.77 -20.23 -4.34
C LYS A 106 10.15 -20.06 -2.86
N ARG A 107 11.31 -20.59 -2.45
CA ARG A 107 11.72 -20.59 -1.04
C ARG A 107 11.98 -19.20 -0.49
N GLY A 108 12.54 -18.31 -1.31
CA GLY A 108 12.93 -16.97 -0.89
C GLY A 108 11.82 -15.92 -1.00
N VAL A 109 10.82 -16.16 -1.86
CA VAL A 109 9.79 -15.15 -2.19
C VAL A 109 8.40 -15.70 -1.90
N LEU A 110 7.91 -16.63 -2.71
CA LEU A 110 6.50 -17.08 -2.63
C LEU A 110 6.18 -17.78 -1.31
N ASP A 111 7.01 -18.72 -0.88
CA ASP A 111 6.78 -19.51 0.34
C ASP A 111 6.89 -18.65 1.60
N VAL A 112 7.72 -17.60 1.57
CA VAL A 112 7.82 -16.61 2.66
C VAL A 112 6.56 -15.77 2.71
N ALA A 113 6.17 -15.19 1.58
CA ALA A 113 5.01 -14.31 1.48
C ALA A 113 3.72 -15.03 1.88
N ILE A 114 3.49 -16.23 1.34
CA ILE A 114 2.27 -17.01 1.64
C ILE A 114 2.21 -17.43 3.11
N ARG A 115 3.33 -17.85 3.69
CA ARG A 115 3.38 -18.22 5.10
C ARG A 115 3.01 -17.04 6.00
N GLU A 116 3.57 -15.85 5.73
CA GLU A 116 3.26 -14.66 6.52
C GLU A 116 1.82 -14.16 6.31
N ILE A 117 1.31 -14.21 5.07
CA ILE A 117 -0.10 -13.91 4.76
C ILE A 117 -1.01 -14.82 5.59
N ASN A 118 -0.85 -16.14 5.47
CA ASN A 118 -1.69 -17.12 6.18
C ASN A 118 -1.55 -17.05 7.70
N GLN A 119 -0.44 -16.51 8.21
CA GLN A 119 -0.20 -16.42 9.65
C GLN A 119 -0.79 -15.15 10.26
N TYR A 120 -0.74 -14.03 9.53
CA TYR A 120 -1.02 -12.72 10.11
C TYR A 120 -2.27 -12.06 9.56
N THR A 121 -2.82 -12.50 8.43
CA THR A 121 -3.98 -11.87 7.78
C THR A 121 -5.19 -12.79 7.79
N GLU A 122 -6.33 -12.24 7.38
CA GLU A 122 -7.58 -12.94 7.15
C GLU A 122 -7.60 -13.76 5.84
N LEU A 123 -6.50 -13.78 5.07
CA LEU A 123 -6.43 -14.53 3.82
C LEU A 123 -5.84 -15.93 4.06
N GLU A 124 -6.42 -16.91 3.39
CA GLU A 124 -5.80 -18.21 3.14
C GLU A 124 -5.37 -18.26 1.68
N ALA A 125 -4.06 -18.34 1.46
CA ALA A 125 -3.41 -18.29 0.16
C ALA A 125 -2.51 -19.52 -0.08
N TRP A 126 -2.43 -19.94 -1.34
CA TRP A 126 -1.55 -21.00 -1.82
C TRP A 126 -1.27 -20.83 -3.32
N TYR A 127 -0.42 -21.68 -3.91
CA TYR A 127 -0.20 -21.69 -5.36
C TYR A 127 -0.14 -23.09 -5.94
N VAL A 128 -0.44 -23.19 -7.24
CA VAL A 128 -0.18 -24.37 -8.07
C VAL A 128 0.87 -24.04 -9.11
N GLU A 129 1.91 -24.87 -9.22
CA GLU A 129 2.96 -24.69 -10.22
C GLU A 129 2.46 -25.06 -11.63
N LYS A 130 2.67 -24.17 -12.60
CA LYS A 130 2.48 -24.48 -14.02
C LYS A 130 3.80 -24.89 -14.63
N LYS A 131 3.83 -26.08 -15.25
CA LYS A 131 5.04 -26.66 -15.84
C LYS A 131 4.92 -26.84 -17.34
N LYS A 132 6.04 -26.62 -18.04
CA LYS A 132 6.25 -27.01 -19.43
C LYS A 132 7.41 -28.00 -19.46
N GLY A 133 7.10 -29.28 -19.54
CA GLY A 133 8.07 -30.35 -19.28
C GLY A 133 8.55 -30.30 -17.82
N ARG A 134 9.87 -30.24 -17.60
CA ARG A 134 10.46 -30.13 -16.26
C ARG A 134 10.52 -28.70 -15.72
N ALA A 135 10.37 -27.69 -16.59
CA ALA A 135 10.53 -26.30 -16.23
C ALA A 135 9.22 -25.71 -15.68
N ILE A 136 9.30 -24.99 -14.57
CA ILE A 136 8.19 -24.16 -14.05
C ILE A 136 8.13 -22.87 -14.89
N VAL A 137 6.99 -22.64 -15.53
CA VAL A 137 6.74 -21.49 -16.41
C VAL A 137 5.84 -20.43 -15.77
N GLY A 138 5.11 -20.79 -14.72
CA GLY A 138 4.19 -19.88 -14.03
C GLY A 138 3.60 -20.50 -12.78
N PHE A 139 2.72 -19.75 -12.15
CA PHE A 139 2.04 -20.11 -10.90
C PHE A 139 0.59 -19.65 -10.99
N ASP A 140 -0.34 -20.52 -10.61
CA ASP A 140 -1.73 -20.15 -10.35
C ASP A 140 -1.82 -19.81 -8.87
N LEU A 141 -1.94 -18.53 -8.54
CA LEU A 141 -2.08 -18.04 -7.18
C LEU A 141 -3.53 -18.17 -6.78
N HIS A 142 -3.81 -18.80 -5.65
CA HIS A 142 -5.15 -18.94 -5.09
C HIS A 142 -5.22 -18.25 -3.75
N TRP A 143 -6.36 -17.61 -3.47
CA TRP A 143 -6.63 -17.06 -2.16
C TRP A 143 -8.12 -17.01 -1.86
N SER A 144 -8.45 -17.06 -0.58
CA SER A 144 -9.80 -16.86 -0.08
C SER A 144 -9.74 -16.12 1.25
N VAL A 145 -10.85 -15.52 1.65
CA VAL A 145 -10.97 -14.98 3.01
C VAL A 145 -11.24 -16.17 3.92
N ALA A 146 -10.28 -16.49 4.77
CA ALA A 146 -10.45 -17.51 5.79
C ALA A 146 -11.57 -17.08 6.72
N SER A 147 -12.50 -17.98 7.05
CA SER A 147 -13.49 -17.76 8.11
C SER A 147 -12.87 -17.70 9.52
N LYS A 148 -11.54 -17.75 9.62
CA LYS A 148 -10.79 -17.78 10.87
C LYS A 148 -10.22 -16.41 11.19
N GLN A 149 -10.78 -15.87 12.27
CA GLN A 149 -10.32 -14.77 13.09
C GLN A 149 -10.37 -13.39 12.43
N GLU A 150 -11.42 -12.65 12.79
CA GLU A 150 -11.27 -11.24 13.10
C GLU A 150 -10.09 -11.08 14.07
N THR A 151 -8.88 -10.88 13.55
CA THR A 151 -7.83 -10.25 14.35
C THR A 151 -8.22 -8.79 14.44
N ALA A 152 -9.19 -8.52 15.32
CA ALA A 152 -9.44 -7.20 15.84
C ALA A 152 -8.08 -6.62 16.25
N ALA A 153 -7.74 -5.46 15.71
CA ALA A 153 -6.69 -4.66 16.32
C ALA A 153 -7.04 -4.54 17.81
N THR A 154 -6.07 -4.78 18.69
CA THR A 154 -6.29 -4.70 20.14
C THR A 154 -6.98 -3.37 20.44
N GLU A 155 -7.96 -3.30 21.33
CA GLU A 155 -8.70 -2.05 21.61
C GLU A 155 -7.77 -0.84 21.84
N ASN A 156 -6.60 -1.07 22.44
CA ASN A 156 -5.54 -0.07 22.63
C ASN A 156 -4.95 0.45 21.32
N GLN A 157 -4.75 -0.42 20.32
CA GLN A 157 -4.22 -0.06 19.00
C GLN A 157 -5.25 0.67 18.14
N LEU A 158 -6.53 0.28 18.24
CA LEU A 158 -7.62 1.03 17.63
C LEU A 158 -7.69 2.43 18.22
N LYS A 159 -7.60 2.54 19.55
CA LYS A 159 -7.58 3.83 20.24
C LYS A 159 -6.39 4.70 19.83
N GLU A 160 -5.19 4.14 19.69
CA GLU A 160 -4.00 4.85 19.19
C GLU A 160 -4.21 5.34 17.74
N ILE A 161 -4.72 4.48 16.86
CA ILE A 161 -5.00 4.85 15.46
C ILE A 161 -6.07 5.95 15.40
N THR A 162 -7.17 5.81 16.14
CA THR A 162 -8.22 6.83 16.24
C THR A 162 -7.65 8.15 16.75
N THR A 163 -6.78 8.12 17.76
CA THR A 163 -6.15 9.33 18.30
C THR A 163 -5.26 10.02 17.26
N ILE A 164 -4.49 9.25 16.47
CA ILE A 164 -3.67 9.78 15.38
C ILE A 164 -4.55 10.39 14.29
N ILE A 165 -5.69 9.75 13.96
CA ILE A 165 -6.64 10.24 12.95
C ILE A 165 -7.28 11.55 13.42
N ASP A 166 -7.79 11.59 14.65
CA ASP A 166 -8.44 12.77 15.21
C ASP A 166 -7.48 13.97 15.23
N ALA A 167 -6.20 13.73 15.54
CA ALA A 167 -5.17 14.75 15.49
C ALA A 167 -4.92 15.26 14.06
N VAL A 168 -4.80 14.36 13.08
CA VAL A 168 -4.64 14.73 11.66
C VAL A 168 -5.87 15.48 11.13
N GLU A 169 -7.07 15.08 11.55
CA GLU A 169 -8.32 15.76 11.17
C GLU A 169 -8.41 17.15 11.76
N ALA A 170 -8.12 17.31 13.05
CA ALA A 170 -8.13 18.61 13.71
C ALA A 170 -7.14 19.58 13.04
N ASP A 171 -5.90 19.12 12.78
CA ASP A 171 -4.89 19.92 12.09
C ASP A 171 -5.31 20.27 10.65
N MET A 172 -5.98 19.35 9.96
CA MET A 172 -6.51 19.60 8.61
C MET A 172 -7.69 20.59 8.62
N TRP A 173 -8.59 20.53 9.59
CA TRP A 173 -9.70 21.48 9.71
C TRP A 173 -9.20 22.89 10.01
N ASN A 174 -8.24 23.03 10.92
CA ASN A 174 -7.58 24.31 11.19
C ASN A 174 -6.93 24.87 9.92
N TYR A 175 -6.27 24.02 9.14
CA TYR A 175 -5.67 24.41 7.86
C TYR A 175 -6.71 24.85 6.80
N LEU A 176 -7.86 24.16 6.70
CA LEU A 176 -8.93 24.53 5.78
C LEU A 176 -9.65 25.81 6.20
N GLU A 177 -9.78 26.06 7.50
CA GLU A 177 -10.33 27.30 8.05
C GLU A 177 -9.40 28.50 7.79
N GLU A 178 -8.09 28.32 7.94
CA GLU A 178 -7.07 29.30 7.55
C GLU A 178 -7.06 29.60 6.03
N LEU A 179 -7.58 28.69 5.20
CA LEU A 179 -7.69 28.83 3.75
C LEU A 179 -9.02 29.44 3.24
N GLY A 180 -10.03 29.65 4.09
CA GLY A 180 -11.33 30.21 3.65
C GLY A 180 -11.19 31.68 3.21
N GLU A 181 -11.43 32.08 1.96
CA GLU A 181 -12.76 32.05 1.31
C GLU A 181 -12.76 31.74 -0.21
N MET A 182 -11.66 31.33 -0.86
CA MET A 182 -11.59 31.40 -2.34
C MET A 182 -11.55 30.10 -3.16
N ASP A 183 -11.55 28.89 -2.59
CA ASP A 183 -11.39 27.67 -3.42
C ASP A 183 -12.21 26.43 -3.01
N LEU A 184 -13.07 26.51 -2.00
CA LEU A 184 -13.92 25.37 -1.60
C LEU A 184 -15.01 25.01 -2.63
N GLU A 185 -15.52 26.00 -3.38
CA GLU A 185 -16.50 25.73 -4.46
C GLU A 185 -15.88 24.96 -5.65
N LYS A 186 -14.58 25.13 -5.95
CA LYS A 186 -13.92 24.39 -7.04
C LYS A 186 -13.69 22.92 -6.68
N LEU A 187 -13.49 22.61 -5.40
CA LEU A 187 -13.28 21.24 -4.95
C LEU A 187 -14.55 20.39 -5.12
N HIS A 188 -15.73 21.00 -4.95
CA HIS A 188 -17.01 20.31 -5.16
C HIS A 188 -17.30 20.05 -6.65
N LEU A 189 -16.88 20.94 -7.55
CA LEU A 189 -17.09 20.80 -8.99
C LEU A 189 -16.20 19.73 -9.65
N MET A 190 -15.04 19.40 -9.08
CA MET A 190 -14.15 18.36 -9.63
C MET A 190 -14.62 16.93 -9.36
N ASN A 191 -15.46 16.71 -8.34
CA ASN A 191 -15.98 15.37 -7.99
C ASN A 191 -17.26 14.99 -8.76
N ILE A 192 -17.81 15.88 -9.59
CA ILE A 192 -19.06 15.66 -10.33
C ILE A 192 -18.80 15.27 -11.82
N ILE A 193 -17.54 15.32 -12.29
CA ILE A 193 -17.19 15.10 -13.72
C ILE A 193 -16.36 13.82 -13.96
N GLN A 194 -16.38 12.83 -13.05
CA GLN A 194 -15.80 11.49 -13.29
C GLN A 194 -16.84 10.39 -13.10
#